data_AF-A0A6G3UA31-F1
#
_entry.id   AF-A0A6G3UA31-F1
#
_cell.length_a   1.000
_cell.length_b   1.000
_cell.length_c   1.000
_cell.angle_alpha   90.00
_cell.angle_beta   90.00
_cell.angle_gamma   90.00
#
_symmetry.space_group_name_H-M   'P 1'
#
loop_
_entity.id
_entity.type
_entity.pdbx_description
1 polymer ?
#
loop_
_entity_poly.entity_id
_entity_poly.type
_entity_poly.pdbx_seq_one_letter_code
_entity_poly.pdbx_strand_id
1 'polypeptide(L)'
;GVRAAADKLGLARIRAARHRVEHAEMLTPDTVAAFAELGLTASVQPAFDALWGGEDGMYARRLGAERARTLNPFAALLRAGVPLAFGSDSPVTPLDPWGTVRAAAFHRTPEHRV
;
A
#
# COMPACT_ATOMS: atom_id res chain seq x y z
N GLY A 1 -12.79 -5.35 -11.95
CA GLY A 1 -12.23 -4.65 -10.77
C GLY A 1 -13.15 -3.52 -10.33
N VAL A 2 -12.77 -2.73 -9.34
CA VAL A 2 -13.66 -1.72 -8.74
C VAL A 2 -14.14 -0.66 -9.75
N ARG A 3 -13.28 -0.26 -10.71
CA ARG A 3 -13.66 0.66 -11.81
C ARG A 3 -14.84 0.12 -12.64
N ALA A 4 -14.74 -1.13 -13.11
CA ALA A 4 -15.82 -1.79 -13.85
C ALA A 4 -17.12 -1.94 -13.02
N ALA A 5 -17.03 -2.02 -11.69
CA ALA A 5 -18.19 -2.00 -10.81
C ALA A 5 -18.80 -0.58 -10.72
N ALA A 6 -17.97 0.46 -10.68
CA ALA A 6 -18.42 1.86 -10.74
C ALA A 6 -19.15 2.17 -12.04
N ASP A 7 -18.66 1.67 -13.18
CA ASP A 7 -19.31 1.85 -14.49
C ASP A 7 -20.74 1.27 -14.52
N LYS A 8 -20.98 0.17 -13.79
CA LYS A 8 -22.28 -0.51 -13.75
C LYS A 8 -23.20 -0.01 -12.64
N LEU A 9 -22.65 0.36 -11.49
CA LEU A 9 -23.41 0.61 -10.25
C LEU A 9 -23.40 2.08 -9.83
N GLY A 10 -22.59 2.91 -10.48
CA GLY A 10 -22.37 4.31 -10.15
C GLY A 10 -21.29 4.52 -9.08
N LEU A 11 -20.49 5.57 -9.26
CA LEU A 11 -19.38 5.93 -8.39
C LEU A 11 -19.80 6.17 -6.93
N ALA A 12 -20.95 6.82 -6.71
CA ALA A 12 -21.45 7.10 -5.36
C ALA A 12 -21.70 5.80 -4.55
N ARG A 13 -22.24 4.77 -5.21
CA ARG A 13 -22.51 3.47 -4.57
C ARG A 13 -21.22 2.73 -4.22
N ILE A 14 -20.24 2.78 -5.12
CA ILE A 14 -18.92 2.19 -4.88
C ILE A 14 -18.21 2.88 -3.70
N ARG A 15 -18.19 4.20 -3.66
CA ARG A 15 -17.61 4.97 -2.54
C ARG A 15 -18.31 4.66 -1.21
N ALA A 16 -19.63 4.55 -1.21
CA ALA A 16 -20.41 4.24 -0.01
C ALA A 16 -20.11 2.85 0.57
N ALA A 17 -19.66 1.90 -0.26
CA ALA A 17 -19.33 0.54 0.15
C ALA A 17 -17.98 0.41 0.88
N ARG A 18 -17.13 1.46 0.88
CA ARG A 18 -15.85 1.51 1.61
C ARG A 18 -14.95 0.31 1.33
N HIS A 19 -14.81 -0.06 0.07
CA HIS A 19 -13.96 -1.18 -0.34
C HIS A 19 -12.51 -0.97 0.09
N ARG A 20 -11.85 -2.07 0.41
CA ARG A 20 -10.46 -2.12 0.83
C ARG A 20 -9.65 -3.01 -0.11
N VAL A 21 -8.42 -2.62 -0.38
CA VAL A 21 -7.44 -3.43 -1.09
C VAL A 21 -6.34 -3.82 -0.10
N GLU A 22 -6.07 -5.10 -0.01
CA GLU A 22 -5.03 -5.66 0.84
C GLU A 22 -3.66 -5.60 0.14
N HIS A 23 -2.61 -5.40 0.94
CA HIS A 23 -1.20 -5.24 0.56
C HIS A 23 -0.90 -3.97 -0.22
N ALA A 24 -1.50 -3.80 -1.41
CA ALA A 24 -1.37 -2.63 -2.26
C ALA A 24 0.10 -2.16 -2.47
N GLU A 25 1.02 -3.11 -2.67
CA GLU A 25 2.46 -2.85 -2.59
C GLU A 25 3.03 -2.21 -3.87
N MET A 26 2.58 -2.64 -5.04
CA MET A 26 3.16 -2.23 -6.34
C MET A 26 2.18 -1.34 -7.11
N LEU A 27 2.02 -0.10 -6.65
CA LEU A 27 1.08 0.83 -7.27
C LEU A 27 1.80 1.77 -8.24
N THR A 28 1.16 1.99 -9.39
CA THR A 28 1.52 3.10 -10.28
C THR A 28 0.86 4.40 -9.81
N PRO A 29 1.33 5.58 -10.25
CA PRO A 29 0.65 6.85 -9.98
C PRO A 29 -0.84 6.84 -10.36
N ASP A 30 -1.18 6.24 -11.51
CA ASP A 30 -2.57 6.10 -11.97
C ASP A 30 -3.40 5.21 -11.03
N THR A 31 -2.78 4.17 -10.47
CA THR A 31 -3.46 3.30 -9.51
C THR A 31 -3.69 4.04 -8.19
N VAL A 32 -2.72 4.83 -7.71
CA VAL A 32 -2.89 5.69 -6.52
C VAL A 32 -4.02 6.71 -6.74
N ALA A 33 -4.05 7.37 -7.91
CA ALA A 33 -5.15 8.27 -8.27
C ALA A 33 -6.51 7.55 -8.29
N ALA A 34 -6.54 6.32 -8.80
CA ALA A 34 -7.76 5.50 -8.82
C ALA A 34 -8.25 5.12 -7.40
N PHE A 35 -7.35 4.90 -6.43
CA PHE A 35 -7.76 4.68 -5.04
C PHE A 35 -8.53 5.89 -4.49
N ALA A 36 -8.01 7.10 -4.72
CA ALA A 36 -8.66 8.34 -4.29
C ALA A 36 -9.99 8.57 -5.05
N GLU A 37 -9.99 8.38 -6.36
CA GLU A 37 -11.17 8.52 -7.21
C GLU A 37 -12.29 7.57 -6.74
N LEU A 38 -11.98 6.30 -6.50
CA LEU A 38 -12.96 5.27 -6.17
C LEU A 38 -13.30 5.21 -4.67
N GLY A 39 -12.64 6.00 -3.82
CA GLY A 39 -12.86 6.03 -2.37
C GLY A 39 -12.42 4.74 -1.68
N LEU A 40 -11.31 4.14 -2.14
CA LEU A 40 -10.78 2.90 -1.59
C LEU A 40 -9.92 3.16 -0.36
N THR A 41 -9.84 2.16 0.52
CA THR A 41 -8.87 2.11 1.62
C THR A 41 -7.74 1.16 1.26
N ALA A 42 -6.48 1.51 1.59
CA ALA A 42 -5.36 0.59 1.47
C ALA A 42 -5.05 -0.04 2.83
N SER A 43 -5.12 -1.37 2.89
CA SER A 43 -4.71 -2.17 4.04
C SER A 43 -3.32 -2.73 3.79
N VAL A 44 -2.32 -2.16 4.45
CA VAL A 44 -0.91 -2.33 4.08
C VAL A 44 -0.09 -2.89 5.24
N GLN A 45 1.04 -3.54 4.93
CA GLN A 45 1.90 -4.21 5.91
C GLN A 45 3.31 -3.60 5.91
N PRO A 46 3.56 -2.53 6.69
CA PRO A 46 4.89 -1.91 6.76
C PRO A 46 6.04 -2.88 7.09
N ALA A 47 5.78 -3.94 7.84
CA ALA A 47 6.76 -4.98 8.14
C ALA A 47 7.33 -5.67 6.88
N PHE A 48 6.58 -5.68 5.77
CA PHE A 48 7.03 -6.24 4.51
C PHE A 48 8.22 -5.45 3.93
N ASP A 49 8.18 -4.11 3.94
CA ASP A 49 9.35 -3.30 3.55
C ASP A 49 10.53 -3.54 4.49
N ALA A 50 10.28 -3.57 5.81
CA ALA A 50 11.33 -3.80 6.80
C ALA A 50 12.05 -5.14 6.63
N LEU A 51 11.36 -6.19 6.18
CA LEU A 51 11.92 -7.53 5.97
C LEU A 51 12.46 -7.74 4.56
N TRP A 52 11.76 -7.21 3.54
CA TRP A 52 11.96 -7.60 2.14
C TRP A 52 12.31 -6.45 1.19
N GLY A 53 12.09 -5.21 1.61
CA GLY A 53 12.40 -4.00 0.86
C GLY A 53 13.89 -3.66 0.81
N GLY A 54 14.21 -2.45 0.35
CA GLY A 54 15.59 -2.01 0.12
C GLY A 54 16.18 -2.48 -1.21
N GLU A 55 17.43 -2.07 -1.47
CA GLU A 55 18.09 -2.26 -2.77
C GLU A 55 18.69 -3.66 -2.97
N ASP A 56 18.88 -4.41 -1.88
CA ASP A 56 19.47 -5.75 -1.85
C ASP A 56 18.51 -6.80 -1.26
N GLY A 57 17.34 -6.37 -0.80
CA GLY A 57 16.30 -7.22 -0.22
C GLY A 57 15.67 -8.22 -1.18
N MET A 58 14.70 -8.99 -0.68
CA MET A 58 13.97 -9.97 -1.49
C MET A 58 13.28 -9.32 -2.70
N TYR A 59 12.68 -8.14 -2.53
CA TYR A 59 12.05 -7.42 -3.64
C TYR A 59 13.03 -7.07 -4.75
N ALA A 60 14.19 -6.50 -4.42
CA ALA A 60 15.20 -6.16 -5.40
C ALA A 60 15.72 -7.40 -6.14
N ARG A 61 15.94 -8.51 -5.43
CA ARG A 61 16.38 -9.78 -6.05
C ARG A 61 15.34 -10.40 -6.98
N ARG A 62 14.04 -10.23 -6.69
CA ARG A 62 12.95 -10.83 -7.48
C ARG A 62 12.45 -9.95 -8.61
N LEU A 63 12.43 -8.64 -8.40
CA LEU A 63 11.79 -7.68 -9.29
C LEU A 63 12.80 -6.73 -9.96
N GLY A 64 14.04 -6.71 -9.49
CA GLY A 64 15.03 -5.69 -9.85
C GLY A 64 14.92 -4.45 -8.97
N ALA A 65 16.04 -3.79 -8.72
CA ALA A 65 16.13 -2.63 -7.83
C ALA A 65 15.20 -1.48 -8.23
N GLU A 66 15.06 -1.22 -9.54
CA GLU A 66 14.16 -0.17 -10.06
C GLU A 66 12.72 -0.33 -9.58
N ARG A 67 12.15 -1.54 -9.71
CA ARG A 67 10.78 -1.82 -9.26
C ARG A 67 10.68 -1.94 -7.75
N ALA A 68 11.72 -2.46 -7.09
CA ALA A 68 11.71 -2.58 -5.64
C ALA A 68 11.62 -1.22 -4.94
N ARG A 69 12.27 -0.18 -5.49
CA ARG A 69 12.19 1.18 -4.95
C ARG A 69 10.81 1.82 -5.04
N THR A 70 9.91 1.32 -5.91
CA THR A 70 8.55 1.85 -6.03
C THR A 70 7.53 1.11 -5.15
N LEU A 71 7.94 0.07 -4.43
CA LEU A 71 7.04 -0.71 -3.59
C LEU A 71 6.67 0.03 -2.30
N ASN A 72 5.52 -0.36 -1.75
CA ASN A 72 4.97 0.14 -0.50
C ASN A 72 4.88 1.68 -0.44
N PRO A 73 4.24 2.35 -1.41
CA PRO A 73 4.26 3.81 -1.53
C PRO A 73 3.29 4.50 -0.55
N PHE A 74 3.44 4.26 0.76
CA PHE A 74 2.52 4.71 1.81
C PHE A 74 2.32 6.22 1.80
N ALA A 75 3.42 6.98 1.67
CA ALA A 75 3.35 8.43 1.62
C ALA A 75 2.60 8.96 0.40
N ALA A 76 2.70 8.29 -0.76
CA ALA A 76 1.97 8.68 -1.95
C ALA A 76 0.46 8.45 -1.78
N LEU A 77 0.08 7.31 -1.19
CA LEU A 77 -1.31 7.02 -0.85
C LEU A 77 -1.89 8.05 0.12
N LEU A 78 -1.20 8.36 1.22
CA LEU A 78 -1.65 9.37 2.18
C LEU A 78 -1.77 10.76 1.53
N ARG A 79 -0.78 11.19 0.75
CA ARG A 79 -0.83 12.48 0.03
C ARG A 79 -1.99 12.57 -0.95
N ALA A 80 -2.39 11.45 -1.55
CA ALA A 80 -3.56 11.37 -2.42
C ALA A 80 -4.90 11.34 -1.66
N GLY A 81 -4.88 11.37 -0.32
CA GLY A 81 -6.08 11.30 0.52
C GLY A 81 -6.64 9.88 0.68
N VAL A 82 -5.85 8.86 0.35
CA VAL A 82 -6.25 7.46 0.52
C VAL A 82 -6.09 7.06 1.99
N PRO A 83 -7.14 6.56 2.66
CA PRO A 83 -7.01 6.04 4.02
C PRO A 83 -6.08 4.82 4.06
N LEU A 84 -5.14 4.83 5.01
CA LEU A 84 -4.28 3.69 5.31
C LEU A 84 -4.75 2.97 6.57
N ALA A 85 -4.78 1.64 6.50
CA ALA A 85 -4.91 0.76 7.65
C ALA A 85 -3.66 -0.13 7.72
N PHE A 86 -2.92 -0.07 8.83
CA PHE A 86 -1.76 -0.94 9.03
C PHE A 86 -2.18 -2.29 9.60
N GLY A 87 -1.55 -3.35 9.10
CA GLY A 87 -1.66 -4.71 9.63
C GLY A 87 -0.32 -5.44 9.53
N SER A 88 -0.19 -6.57 10.23
CA SER A 88 1.00 -7.42 10.15
C SER A 88 0.87 -8.56 9.14
N ASP A 89 -0.35 -8.88 8.70
CA ASP A 89 -0.63 -10.14 7.99
C ASP A 89 -0.10 -11.36 8.76
N SER A 90 -0.30 -11.37 10.08
CA SER A 90 0.14 -12.50 10.92
C SER A 90 -0.53 -13.81 10.48
N PRO A 91 0.22 -14.93 10.41
CA PRO A 91 1.58 -15.12 10.92
C PRO A 91 2.71 -14.87 9.89
N VAL A 92 2.43 -14.28 8.73
CA VAL A 92 3.45 -13.99 7.71
C VAL A 92 4.53 -13.05 8.28
N THR A 93 4.12 -12.03 9.03
CA THR A 93 5.03 -11.27 9.91
C THR A 93 4.52 -11.28 11.36
N PRO A 94 5.39 -11.00 12.35
CA PRO A 94 5.00 -11.02 13.76
C PRO A 94 3.82 -10.09 14.07
N LEU A 95 2.99 -10.47 15.04
CA LEU A 95 1.98 -9.58 15.63
C LEU A 95 2.68 -8.54 16.53
N ASP A 96 3.30 -7.55 15.90
CA ASP A 96 4.06 -6.47 16.55
C ASP A 96 3.56 -5.10 16.06
N PRO A 97 2.58 -4.50 16.75
CA PRO A 97 2.03 -3.19 16.36
C PRO A 97 3.08 -2.08 16.38
N TRP A 98 4.00 -2.08 17.35
CA TRP A 98 5.01 -1.03 17.46
C TRP A 98 6.12 -1.19 16.42
N GLY A 99 6.52 -2.43 16.13
CA GLY A 99 7.39 -2.74 15.00
C GLY A 99 6.76 -2.32 13.67
N THR A 100 5.45 -2.47 13.51
CA THR A 100 4.71 -2.01 12.34
C THR A 100 4.76 -0.49 12.20
N VAL A 101 4.49 0.27 13.28
CA VAL A 101 4.61 1.73 13.28
C VAL A 101 6.04 2.17 12.96
N ARG A 102 7.03 1.53 13.58
CA ARG A 102 8.44 1.81 13.31
C ARG A 102 8.80 1.55 11.85
N ALA A 103 8.33 0.45 11.27
CA ALA A 103 8.61 0.11 9.87
C ALA A 103 8.01 1.14 8.90
N ALA A 104 6.83 1.70 9.20
CA ALA A 104 6.23 2.77 8.40
C ALA A 104 7.03 4.09 8.50
N ALA A 105 7.40 4.49 9.72
CA ALA A 105 8.15 5.73 9.97
C ALA A 105 9.59 5.67 9.40
N PHE A 106 10.18 4.47 9.38
CA PHE A 106 11.55 4.23 8.93
C PHE A 106 11.61 3.31 7.70
N HIS A 107 10.69 3.50 6.76
CA HIS A 107 10.69 2.83 5.46
C HIS A 107 12.07 2.90 4.79
N ARG A 108 12.50 1.81 4.14
CA ARG A 108 13.82 1.66 3.51
C ARG A 108 14.02 2.65 2.36
N THR A 109 12.95 3.00 1.66
CA THR A 109 12.88 4.12 0.71
C THR A 109 12.33 5.37 1.40
N PRO A 110 13.13 6.45 1.60
CA PRO A 110 12.72 7.64 2.34
C PRO A 110 11.44 8.33 1.84
N GLU A 111 11.20 8.30 0.54
CA GLU A 111 10.07 8.97 -0.13
C GLU A 111 8.71 8.36 0.25
N HIS A 112 8.71 7.14 0.79
CA HIS A 112 7.52 6.37 1.15
C HIS A 112 7.21 6.36 2.65
N ARG A 113 8.04 7.01 3.48
CA ARG A 113 7.84 7.11 4.94
C ARG A 113 6.58 7.92 5.29
N VAL A 114 5.91 7.53 6.37
CA VAL A 114 4.70 8.17 6.90
C VAL A 114 4.72 8.29 8.41
#